data_AF-A0A9D2LZ47-F1
#
_entry.id   AF-A0A9D2LZ47-F1
#
_cell.length_a   1.000
_cell.length_b   1.000
_cell.length_c   1.000
_cell.angle_alpha   90.00
_cell.angle_beta   90.00
_cell.angle_gamma   90.00
#
_symmetry.space_group_name_H-M   'P 1'
#
loop_
_entity.id
_entity.type
_entity.pdbx_description
1 polymer ?
#
loop_
_entity_poly.entity_id
_entity_poly.type
_entity_poly.pdbx_seq_one_letter_code
_entity_poly.pdbx_strand_id
1 'polypeptide(L)' 'MAEGIMILGPSGAGKTTLGRRTAQRLGLAFLDIDEFIWRKDTPKPFTAMFSREERIARLQQAVS' A
#
# COMPACT_ATOMS: atom_id res chain seq x y z
N MET A 1 9.84 -15.11 8.15
CA MET A 1 8.49 -14.95 7.54
C MET A 1 8.17 -13.48 7.56
N ALA A 2 7.52 -12.92 6.53
CA ALA A 2 7.04 -11.54 6.60
C ALA A 2 5.77 -11.52 7.46
N GLU A 3 5.78 -10.76 8.54
CA GLU A 3 4.63 -10.57 9.43
C GLU A 3 4.04 -9.18 9.21
N GLY A 4 2.71 -9.08 9.13
CA GLY A 4 2.04 -7.82 8.88
C GLY A 4 0.52 -7.92 9.02
N ILE A 5 -0.13 -6.77 9.10
CA ILE A 5 -1.58 -6.65 9.21
C ILE A 5 -2.12 -6.11 7.87
N MET A 6 -2.95 -6.90 7.21
CA MET A 6 -3.63 -6.48 5.98
C MET A 6 -5.05 -6.04 6.30
N ILE A 7 -5.38 -4.80 5.95
CA ILE A 7 -6.71 -4.22 6.19
C ILE A 7 -7.45 -4.13 4.86
N LEU A 8 -8.57 -4.86 4.76
CA LEU A 8 -9.40 -4.95 3.55
C LEU A 8 -10.77 -4.30 3.77
N GLY A 9 -11.42 -3.90 2.68
CA GLY A 9 -12.74 -3.27 2.70
C GLY A 9 -12.98 -2.33 1.50
N PRO A 10 -14.24 -1.94 1.23
CA PRO A 10 -14.58 -1.10 0.10
C PRO A 10 -13.99 0.32 0.23
N SER A 11 -14.04 1.10 -0.85
CA SER A 11 -13.70 2.53 -0.80
C SER A 11 -14.57 3.24 0.24
N GLY A 12 -14.00 4.16 1.00
CA GLY A 12 -14.70 4.87 2.09
C GLY A 12 -14.87 4.11 3.40
N ALA A 13 -14.53 2.82 3.49
CA ALA A 13 -14.66 2.02 4.73
C ALA A 13 -13.68 2.42 5.87
N GLY A 14 -12.88 3.46 5.68
CA GLY A 14 -11.93 3.93 6.70
C GLY A 14 -10.63 3.15 6.83
N LYS A 15 -10.27 2.31 5.84
CA LYS A 15 -9.03 1.50 5.84
C LYS A 15 -7.77 2.32 6.12
N THR A 16 -7.58 3.42 5.40
CA THR A 16 -6.41 4.30 5.55
C THR A 16 -6.36 4.93 6.93
N THR A 17 -7.51 5.36 7.45
CA THR A 17 -7.62 5.94 8.80
C THR A 17 -7.32 4.92 9.89
N LEU A 18 -7.91 3.72 9.79
CA LEU A 18 -7.68 2.63 10.75
C LEU A 18 -6.23 2.16 10.70
N GLY A 19 -5.71 1.86 9.51
CA GLY A 19 -4.34 1.36 9.32
C GLY A 19 -3.29 2.31 9.85
N ARG A 20 -3.39 3.61 9.55
CA ARG A 20 -2.46 4.62 10.07
C ARG A 20 -2.48 4.69 11.59
N ARG A 21 -3.67 4.68 12.21
CA ARG A 21 -3.83 4.72 13.66
C ARG A 21 -3.34 3.43 14.34
N THR A 22 -3.58 2.27 13.74
CA THR A 22 -3.11 0.97 14.25
C THR A 22 -1.59 0.88 14.17
N ALA A 23 -1.01 1.23 13.01
CA ALA A 23 0.43 1.23 12.82
C ALA A 23 1.15 2.16 13.80
N GLN A 24 0.64 3.39 13.98
CA GLN A 24 1.18 4.33 14.97
C GLN A 24 1.12 3.78 16.41
N ARG A 25 0.02 3.12 16.80
CA ARG A 25 -0.12 2.55 18.15
C ARG A 25 0.78 1.33 18.38
N LEU A 26 1.05 0.55 17.34
CA LEU A 26 1.86 -0.66 17.42
C LEU A 26 3.35 -0.42 17.11
N GLY A 27 3.74 0.81 16.74
CA GLY A 27 5.10 1.11 16.29
C GLY A 27 5.47 0.44 14.96
N LEU A 28 4.47 0.16 14.11
CA LEU A 28 4.66 -0.48 12.80
C LEU A 28 4.67 0.56 11.67
N ALA A 29 5.24 0.18 10.53
CA ALA A 29 5.09 0.94 9.30
C ALA A 29 3.65 0.82 8.76
N PHE A 30 3.15 1.90 8.16
CA PHE A 30 1.90 1.89 7.39
C PHE A 30 2.22 1.98 5.90
N LEU A 31 1.75 1.00 5.12
CA LEU A 31 1.91 0.96 3.67
C LEU A 31 0.52 0.96 3.03
N ASP A 32 0.30 1.88 2.09
CA ASP A 32 -0.90 1.89 1.24
C ASP A 32 -0.59 1.19 -0.09
N ILE A 33 -1.23 0.04 -0.33
CA ILE A 33 -0.95 -0.83 -1.48
C ILE A 33 -1.17 -0.12 -2.81
N ASP A 34 -2.09 0.85 -2.88
CA ASP A 34 -2.34 1.62 -4.10
C ASP A 34 -1.09 2.41 -4.56
N GLU A 35 -0.17 2.76 -3.66
CA GLU A 35 1.08 3.43 -4.00
C GLU A 35 2.10 2.54 -4.73
N PHE A 36 1.91 1.23 -4.63
CA PHE A 36 2.77 0.22 -5.25
C PHE A 36 2.17 -0.33 -6.55
N ILE A 37 0.85 -0.21 -6.72
CA ILE A 37 0.13 -0.69 -7.91
C ILE A 37 0.18 0.35 -9.03
N TRP A 38 -0.12 1.61 -8.73
CA TRP A 38 -0.40 2.62 -9.75
C TRP A 38 0.80 3.49 -10.08
N ARG A 39 1.02 3.70 -11.37
CA ARG A 39 2.02 4.64 -11.88
C ARG A 39 1.61 6.08 -11.57
N LYS A 40 2.52 6.83 -10.96
CA LYS A 40 2.34 8.25 -10.65
C LYS A 40 2.79 9.19 -11.78
N ASP A 41 3.48 8.66 -12.80
CA ASP A 41 3.97 9.38 -13.98
C ASP A 41 3.00 9.27 -15.17
N THR A 42 1.70 9.40 -14.88
CA THR A 42 0.64 9.37 -15.89
C THR A 42 -0.14 10.68 -15.87
N PRO A 43 -0.64 11.17 -17.02
CA PRO A 43 -1.44 12.40 -17.06
C PRO A 43 -2.75 12.31 -16.28
N LYS A 44 -3.28 11.09 -16.10
CA LYS A 44 -4.49 10.82 -15.33
C LYS A 44 -4.19 9.71 -14.32
N PRO A 45 -4.56 9.87 -13.04
CA PRO A 45 -4.29 8.88 -12.02
C PRO A 45 -5.03 7.58 -12.31
N PHE A 46 -4.49 6.46 -11.80
CA PHE A 46 -5.10 5.13 -11.88
C PHE A 46 -5.34 4.62 -13.31
N THR A 47 -4.54 5.08 -14.29
CA THR A 47 -4.68 4.66 -15.70
C THR A 47 -3.64 3.64 -16.15
N ALA A 48 -2.49 3.58 -15.48
CA ALA A 48 -1.47 2.58 -15.75
C ALA A 48 -0.96 1.96 -14.45
N MET A 49 -0.79 0.65 -14.47
CA MET A 49 -0.19 -0.11 -13.36
C MET A 49 1.29 -0.38 -13.63
N PHE A 50 2.07 -0.52 -12.57
CA PHE A 50 3.37 -1.17 -12.65
C PHE A 50 3.22 -2.64 -13.07
N SER A 51 4.25 -3.20 -13.72
CA SER A 51 4.30 -4.62 -14.04
C SER A 51 4.21 -5.48 -12.77
N ARG A 52 3.93 -6.78 -12.91
CA ARG A 52 3.86 -7.67 -11.74
C ARG A 52 5.18 -7.69 -10.96
N GLU A 53 6.28 -7.73 -11.69
CA GLU A 53 7.63 -7.79 -11.18
C GLU A 53 7.99 -6.48 -10.46
N GLU A 54 7.66 -5.33 -11.06
CA GLU A 54 7.86 -4.02 -10.46
C GLU A 54 7.06 -3.84 -9.16
N ARG A 55 5.78 -4.25 -9.14
CA ARG A 55 4.94 -4.17 -7.92
C ARG A 55 5.54 -4.96 -6.77
N ILE A 56 6.02 -6.18 -7.04
CA ILE A 56 6.65 -7.04 -6.04
C ILE A 56 7.95 -6.41 -5.54
N ALA A 57 8.83 -5.97 -6.45
CA ALA A 57 10.11 -5.38 -6.08
C ALA A 57 9.93 -4.09 -5.25
N ARG A 58 9.00 -3.21 -5.63
CA ARG A 58 8.71 -1.97 -4.90
C ARG A 58 8.17 -2.24 -3.50
N LEU A 59 7.28 -3.22 -3.35
CA LEU A 59 6.74 -3.59 -2.05
C LEU A 59 7.81 -4.22 -1.14
N GLN A 60 8.66 -5.11 -1.70
CA GLN A 60 9.77 -5.70 -0.95
C GLN A 60 10.75 -4.65 -0.42
N GLN A 61 11.07 -3.64 -1.24
CA GLN A 61 11.93 -2.52 -0.83
C GLN A 61 11.32 -1.68 0.32
N ALA A 62 9.99 -1.54 0.37
CA ALA A 62 9.32 -0.74 1.41
C ALA A 62 9.11 -1.49 2.73
N VAL A 63 9.22 -2.81 2.72
CA VAL A 63 9.08 -3.68 3.92
C VAL A 63 10.46 -4.03 4.53
N SER A 64 11.55 -3.74 3.82
CA SER A 64 12.93 -3.92 4.29
C SER A 64 13.35 -2.85 5.29
#